data_AF-X1S570-F1
#
_entry.id   AF-X1S570-F1
#
_cell.length_a   1.000
_cell.length_b   1.000
_cell.length_c   1.000
_cell.angle_alpha   90.00
_cell.angle_beta   90.00
_cell.angle_gamma   90.00
#
_symmetry.space_group_name_H-M   'P 1'
#
loop_
_entity.id
_entity.type
_entity.pdbx_description
1 polymer ?
#
loop_
_entity_poly.entity_id
_entity_poly.type
_entity_poly.pdbx_seq_one_letter_code
_entity_poly.pdbx_strand_id
1 'polypeptide(L)'
;QRSAVGGMIQRSRDIGVVKGSESNYCYMEYLSHDADVKINDMVITSGLGSIFPKGIIIGKIVGTKKESHDLFQKVIIKPEVDFTKLEEVFVVKKSE
;
A
#
# COMPACT_ATOMS: atom_id res chain seq x y z
N GLN A 1 10.46 -1.94 -11.40
CA GLN A 1 10.25 -2.75 -10.16
C GLN A 1 9.08 -3.70 -10.37
N ARG A 2 9.24 -4.99 -10.00
CA ARG A 2 8.35 -6.10 -10.42
C ARG A 2 7.26 -6.51 -9.41
N SER A 3 7.23 -5.92 -8.21
CA SER A 3 6.24 -6.28 -7.17
C SER A 3 5.23 -5.16 -6.96
N ALA A 4 3.95 -5.47 -7.18
CA ALA A 4 2.83 -4.57 -6.98
C ALA A 4 1.64 -5.31 -6.35
N VAL A 5 0.91 -4.65 -5.46
CA VAL A 5 -0.29 -5.19 -4.81
C VAL A 5 -1.36 -4.11 -4.74
N GLY A 6 -2.63 -4.51 -4.92
CA GLY A 6 -3.75 -3.61 -4.65
C GLY A 6 -3.78 -3.27 -3.16
N GLY A 7 -3.66 -1.97 -2.85
CA GLY A 7 -3.70 -1.46 -1.48
C GLY A 7 -4.94 -0.62 -1.25
N MET A 8 -5.35 -0.53 0.00
CA MET A 8 -6.50 0.23 0.43
C MET A 8 -6.20 0.92 1.75
N ILE A 9 -6.49 2.20 1.82
CA ILE A 9 -6.46 2.97 3.05
C ILE A 9 -7.62 2.49 3.92
N GLN A 10 -7.34 1.90 5.08
CA GLN A 10 -8.35 1.21 5.88
C GLN A 10 -9.49 2.14 6.30
N ARG A 11 -9.15 3.39 6.66
CA ARG A 11 -10.07 4.42 7.14
C ARG A 11 -10.97 4.99 6.03
N SER A 12 -10.37 5.56 4.99
CA SER A 12 -11.13 6.23 3.92
C SER A 12 -11.68 5.28 2.86
N ARG A 13 -11.16 4.05 2.82
CA ARG A 13 -11.46 3.03 1.81
C ARG A 13 -10.93 3.37 0.41
N ASP A 14 -10.14 4.43 0.27
CA ASP A 14 -9.49 4.77 -0.99
C ASP A 14 -8.51 3.66 -1.41
N ILE A 15 -8.46 3.40 -2.72
CA ILE A 15 -7.74 2.27 -3.29
C ILE A 15 -6.69 2.77 -4.28
N GLY A 16 -5.49 2.22 -4.16
CA GLY A 16 -4.40 2.44 -5.11
C GLY A 16 -3.57 1.19 -5.31
N VAL A 17 -2.47 1.33 -6.03
CA VAL A 17 -1.49 0.25 -6.24
C VAL A 17 -0.25 0.53 -5.41
N VAL A 18 0.03 -0.34 -4.44
CA VAL A 18 1.27 -0.28 -3.68
C VAL A 18 2.38 -0.96 -4.46
N LYS A 19 3.49 -0.25 -4.66
CA LYS A 19 4.73 -0.74 -5.28
C LYS A 19 5.87 -0.70 -4.27
N GLY A 20 6.66 -1.77 -4.27
CA GLY A 20 7.94 -1.78 -3.55
C GLY A 20 8.93 -0.82 -4.20
N SER A 21 9.93 -0.35 -3.44
CA SER A 21 11.00 0.52 -3.94
C SER A 21 12.37 0.03 -3.49
N GLU A 22 13.44 0.64 -4.02
CA GLU A 22 14.82 0.41 -3.57
C GLU A 22 15.13 1.02 -2.19
N SER A 23 14.22 1.84 -1.67
CA SER A 23 14.29 2.36 -0.30
C SER A 23 13.52 1.47 0.68
N ASN A 24 13.66 1.72 1.99
CA ASN A 24 12.87 1.05 3.04
C ASN A 24 11.38 1.47 3.08
N TYR A 25 10.87 2.07 2.00
CA TYR A 25 9.50 2.54 1.86
C TYR A 25 8.82 1.87 0.67
N CYS A 26 7.49 1.80 0.75
CA CYS A 26 6.63 1.51 -0.39
C CYS A 26 5.97 2.81 -0.87
N TYR A 27 5.54 2.81 -2.13
CA TYR A 27 4.76 3.90 -2.69
C TYR A 27 3.39 3.40 -3.12
N MET A 28 2.34 4.13 -2.79
CA MET A 28 1.02 3.92 -3.38
C MET A 28 0.78 4.92 -4.49
N GLU A 29 0.45 4.41 -5.67
CA GLU A 29 0.21 5.14 -6.91
C GLU A 29 -1.24 4.93 -7.38
N TYR A 30 -1.67 5.76 -8.33
CA TYR A 30 -3.03 5.78 -8.89
C TYR A 30 -4.13 6.08 -7.86
N LEU A 31 -3.77 6.80 -6.80
CA LEU A 31 -4.73 7.31 -5.83
C LEU A 31 -5.25 8.65 -6.33
N SER A 32 -6.58 8.81 -6.43
CA SER A 32 -7.19 10.07 -6.87
C SER A 32 -6.60 11.26 -6.10
N HIS A 33 -6.40 12.39 -6.77
CA HIS A 33 -6.00 13.63 -6.13
C HIS A 33 -6.88 14.00 -4.92
N ASP A 34 -8.18 13.68 -5.01
CA ASP A 34 -9.20 14.00 -4.01
C ASP A 34 -9.37 12.92 -2.93
N ALA A 35 -8.59 11.83 -2.99
CA ALA A 35 -8.61 10.78 -1.98
C ALA A 35 -8.27 11.35 -0.58
N ASP A 36 -8.98 10.85 0.43
CA ASP A 36 -8.82 11.27 1.83
C ASP A 36 -7.68 10.49 2.48
N VAL A 37 -6.50 11.10 2.44
CA VAL A 37 -5.25 10.51 2.94
C VAL A 37 -4.76 11.27 4.17
N LYS A 38 -4.48 10.55 5.25
CA LYS A 38 -3.87 11.13 6.46
C LYS A 38 -2.59 10.39 6.83
N ILE A 39 -1.63 11.14 7.38
CA ILE A 39 -0.45 10.54 8.01
C ILE A 39 -0.92 9.61 9.14
N ASN A 40 -0.24 8.48 9.29
CA ASN A 40 -0.58 7.35 10.16
C ASN A 40 -1.79 6.52 9.75
N ASP A 41 -2.48 6.82 8.63
CA ASP A 41 -3.49 5.90 8.12
C ASP A 41 -2.85 4.53 7.79
N MET A 42 -3.58 3.46 8.13
CA MET A 42 -3.15 2.09 7.85
C MET A 42 -3.50 1.70 6.42
N VAL A 43 -2.55 1.09 5.74
CA VAL A 43 -2.73 0.52 4.40
C VAL A 43 -2.78 -1.00 4.50
N ILE A 44 -3.82 -1.58 3.91
CA ILE A 44 -4.05 -3.03 3.86
C ILE A 44 -4.22 -3.50 2.42
N THR A 45 -4.04 -4.80 2.16
CA THR A 45 -4.37 -5.39 0.86
C THR A 45 -5.85 -5.21 0.54
N SER A 46 -6.17 -4.75 -0.67
CA SER A 46 -7.53 -4.41 -1.07
C SER A 46 -8.39 -5.65 -1.41
N GLY A 47 -7.74 -6.75 -1.81
CA GLY A 47 -8.40 -7.93 -2.38
C GLY A 47 -8.80 -7.78 -3.85
N LEU A 48 -8.55 -6.62 -4.47
CA LEU A 48 -8.85 -6.41 -5.88
C LEU A 48 -7.94 -7.27 -6.77
N GLY A 49 -8.52 -7.76 -7.87
CA GLY A 49 -7.85 -8.70 -8.78
C GLY A 49 -7.87 -10.15 -8.29
N SER A 50 -8.36 -10.44 -7.08
CA SER A 50 -8.48 -11.80 -6.53
C SER A 50 -7.17 -12.61 -6.47
N ILE A 51 -6.03 -11.92 -6.46
CA ILE A 51 -4.68 -12.53 -6.36
C ILE A 51 -4.25 -12.60 -4.89
N PHE A 52 -4.53 -11.56 -4.12
CA PHE A 52 -4.17 -11.46 -2.71
C PHE A 52 -5.43 -11.43 -1.85
N PRO A 53 -5.45 -12.10 -0.67
CA PRO A 53 -6.53 -11.96 0.28
C PRO A 53 -6.65 -10.51 0.74
N LYS A 54 -7.86 -10.07 1.05
CA LYS A 54 -8.14 -8.73 1.56
C LYS A 54 -7.76 -8.63 3.04
N GLY A 55 -7.25 -7.47 3.46
CA GLY A 55 -7.09 -7.14 4.89
C GLY A 55 -5.74 -7.47 5.51
N ILE A 56 -4.74 -7.89 4.74
CA ILE A 56 -3.37 -8.06 5.23
C ILE A 56 -2.72 -6.68 5.37
N ILE A 57 -2.08 -6.41 6.52
CA ILE A 57 -1.40 -5.16 6.79
C ILE A 57 -0.17 -5.01 5.88
N ILE A 58 -0.08 -3.86 5.22
CA ILE A 58 1.09 -3.46 4.44
C ILE A 58 1.96 -2.52 5.27
N GLY A 59 1.37 -1.46 5.82
CA GLY A 59 2.11 -0.44 6.56
C GLY A 59 1.29 0.81 6.88
N LYS A 60 1.98 1.90 7.21
CA LYS A 60 1.38 3.19 7.56
C LYS A 60 1.85 4.30 6.65
N ILE A 61 0.96 5.24 6.38
CA ILE A 61 1.28 6.43 5.58
C ILE A 61 2.18 7.36 6.39
N VAL A 62 3.33 7.70 5.81
CA VAL A 62 4.33 8.59 6.42
C VAL A 62 4.57 9.86 5.61
N GLY A 63 3.97 9.96 4.43
CA GLY A 63 4.07 11.16 3.61
C GLY A 63 3.15 11.10 2.40
N THR A 64 2.87 12.27 1.84
CA THR A 64 2.11 12.44 0.59
C THR A 64 2.84 13.46 -0.27
N LYS A 65 2.94 13.19 -1.57
CA LYS A 65 3.35 14.15 -2.58
C LYS A 65 2.14 14.42 -3.48
N LYS A 66 1.65 15.65 -3.40
CA LYS A 66 0.57 16.19 -4.23
C LYS A 66 1.14 17.35 -5.03
N GLU A 67 1.14 17.24 -6.34
CA GLU A 67 1.39 18.36 -7.23
C GLU A 67 0.03 18.87 -7.72
N SER A 68 -0.16 20.20 -7.78
CA SER A 68 -1.47 20.81 -8.04
C SER A 68 -2.07 20.51 -9.43
N HIS A 69 -1.28 19.96 -10.34
CA HIS A 69 -1.67 19.63 -11.72
C HIS A 69 -1.81 18.11 -11.95
N ASP A 70 -1.49 17.29 -10.95
CA ASP A 70 -1.51 15.83 -11.10
C ASP A 70 -2.90 15.27 -10.81
N LEU A 71 -3.38 14.38 -11.68
CA LEU A 71 -4.64 13.64 -11.48
C LEU A 71 -4.56 12.66 -10.31
N PHE A 72 -3.35 12.25 -9.94
CA PHE A 72 -3.08 11.27 -8.91
C PHE A 72 -2.07 11.79 -7.90
N GLN A 73 -2.29 11.48 -6.63
CA GLN A 73 -1.32 11.75 -5.58
C GLN A 73 -0.43 10.53 -5.35
N LYS A 74 0.85 10.76 -5.00
CA LYS A 74 1.77 9.70 -4.60
C LYS A 74 1.86 9.64 -3.08
N VAL A 75 1.62 8.47 -2.52
CA VAL A 75 1.63 8.27 -1.06
C VAL A 75 2.86 7.44 -0.67
N ILE A 76 3.56 7.85 0.38
CA ILE A 76 4.74 7.17 0.94
C ILE A 76 4.28 6.34 2.13
N ILE A 77 4.59 5.04 2.09
CA ILE A 77 4.19 4.06 3.09
C ILE A 77 5.44 3.49 3.74
N LYS A 78 5.50 3.53 5.07
CA LYS A 78 6.46 2.75 5.84
C LYS A 78 5.87 1.36 6.09
N PRO A 79 6.51 0.27 5.62
CA PRO A 79 6.06 -1.08 5.93
C PRO A 79 5.99 -1.31 7.45
N GLU A 80 4.99 -2.08 7.89
CA GLU A 80 4.87 -2.43 9.32
C GLU A 80 5.93 -3.48 9.73
N VAL A 81 6.38 -4.30 8.77
CA VAL A 81 7.36 -5.37 8.97
C VAL A 81 8.79 -4.84 8.82
N ASP A 82 9.67 -5.19 9.76
CA ASP A 82 11.11 -5.05 9.62
C ASP A 82 11.68 -6.23 8.82
N PHE A 83 11.87 -6.03 7.52
CA PHE A 83 12.35 -7.07 6.61
C PHE A 83 13.79 -7.54 6.90
N THR A 84 14.54 -6.88 7.78
CA THR A 84 15.92 -7.27 8.13
C THR A 84 16.01 -8.37 9.19
N LYS A 85 14.88 -8.72 9.82
CA LYS A 85 14.82 -9.66 10.96
C LYS A 85 13.79 -10.77 10.74
N LEU A 86 13.63 -11.21 9.49
CA LEU A 86 12.71 -12.30 9.16
C LEU A 86 13.33 -13.66 9.52
N GLU A 87 12.59 -14.46 10.28
CA GLU A 87 12.94 -15.86 10.59
C GLU A 87 12.02 -16.82 9.84
N GLU A 88 10.70 -16.57 9.90
CA GLU A 88 9.67 -17.40 9.28
C GLU A 88 8.66 -16.56 8.49
N VAL A 89 8.10 -17.15 7.42
CA VAL A 89 7.09 -16.51 6.56
C VAL A 89 5.98 -17.49 6.18
N PHE A 90 4.77 -16.96 5.99
CA PHE A 90 3.63 -17.73 5.49
C PHE A 90 3.39 -17.48 4.01
N VAL A 91 3.22 -18.56 3.23
CA VAL A 91 2.73 -18.49 1.86
C VAL A 91 1.22 -18.67 1.88
N VAL A 92 0.48 -17.57 1.72
CA VAL A 92 -0.97 -17.60 1.63
C VAL A 92 -1.39 -17.91 0.21
N LYS A 93 -1.98 -19.09 0.00
CA LYS A 93 -2.59 -19.48 -1.27
C LYS A 93 -4.04 -19.04 -1.32
N LYS A 94 -4.53 -18.73 -2.52
CA LYS A 94 -5.96 -18.59 -2.76
C LYS A 94 -6.63 -19.94 -2.45
N SER A 95 -7.71 -19.93 -1.69
CA SER A 95 -8.61 -21.08 -1.57
C SER A 95 -9.21 -21.38 -2.96
N GLU A 96 -9.13 -22.63 -3.39
CA GLU A 96 -9.80 -23.09 -4.62
C GLU A 96 -11.31 -22.89 -4.57
#